data_AF-A0A0N0BBS1-F1
#
_entry.id   AF-A0A0N0BBS1-F1
#
_cell.length_a   1.000
_cell.length_b   1.000
_cell.length_c   1.000
_cell.angle_alpha   90.00
_cell.angle_beta   90.00
_cell.angle_gamma   90.00
#
_symmetry.space_group_name_H-M   'P 1'
#
loop_
_entity.id
_entity.type
_entity.pdbx_description
1 polymer ?
#
loop_
_entity_poly.entity_id
_entity_poly.type
_entity_poly.pdbx_seq_one_letter_code
_entity_poly.pdbx_strand_id
1 'polypeptide(L)'
;MTLVHIVKDGTSGIFGKKFGYDTLIFVSFASLNMEENKVHFRHLMLFFYRKGKNATQAANKICAVYGEGRTVRKWFARFKAGDFNLKDQERPGRPSTKDEDQIKILIENNARYTIRKLAEMLNMSKSTIHEHFVKLGYINRFDVWVPHDLTEKNLMDRIRICDSLYKRNEETPFLKQSYSVCWDWKGILLGWDVLPDPYSPDLAPSDFYLFRSLQNSVTFVEIKNHVEKFFAERFWNDGIFKLPERWKKIVEQNGTYIT
;
A
#
# COMPACT_ATOMS: atom_id res chain seq x y z
N MET A 1 5.94 -17.52 -14.37
CA MET A 1 5.93 -16.16 -14.99
C MET A 1 5.47 -15.21 -13.91
N THR A 2 6.32 -14.29 -13.44
CA THR A 2 5.97 -13.36 -12.35
C THR A 2 5.01 -12.32 -12.93
N LEU A 3 3.71 -12.54 -12.71
CA LEU A 3 2.67 -11.62 -13.11
C LEU A 3 2.54 -10.55 -12.03
N VAL A 4 2.07 -9.38 -12.44
CA VAL A 4 2.06 -8.16 -11.66
C VAL A 4 0.71 -7.51 -11.87
N HIS A 5 0.02 -7.14 -10.80
CA HIS A 5 -1.31 -6.51 -10.86
C HIS A 5 -1.36 -5.22 -10.04
N ILE A 6 -2.30 -4.36 -10.43
CA ILE A 6 -2.51 -3.03 -9.84
C ILE A 6 -3.55 -3.16 -8.73
N VAL A 7 -3.19 -2.71 -7.53
CA VAL A 7 -4.07 -2.73 -6.35
C VAL A 7 -4.20 -1.33 -5.79
N LYS A 8 -5.39 -0.96 -5.33
CA LYS A 8 -5.61 0.30 -4.61
C LYS A 8 -5.07 0.14 -3.19
N ASP A 9 -4.26 1.09 -2.74
CA ASP A 9 -3.68 1.02 -1.41
C ASP A 9 -4.78 1.16 -0.34
N GLY A 10 -5.15 0.02 0.26
CA GLY A 10 -5.96 -0.04 1.46
C GLY A 10 -5.01 -0.03 2.64
N THR A 11 -5.00 1.08 3.39
CA THR A 11 -4.20 1.24 4.60
C THR A 11 -4.45 0.11 5.61
N SER A 12 -3.62 -0.92 5.55
CA SER A 12 -3.37 -1.88 6.62
C SER A 12 -2.06 -2.61 6.35
N GLY A 13 -1.09 -2.47 7.28
CA GLY A 13 0.16 -3.23 7.27
C GLY A 13 1.41 -2.37 7.08
N ILE A 14 1.94 -1.89 8.20
CA ILE A 14 3.18 -1.15 8.35
C ILE A 14 4.35 -1.99 7.82
N PHE A 15 5.02 -1.54 6.74
CA PHE A 15 6.43 -1.86 6.48
C PHE A 15 7.13 -0.60 6.01
N GLY A 16 7.71 0.11 6.98
CA GLY A 16 8.53 1.28 6.75
C GLY A 16 9.83 0.91 6.05
N LYS A 17 9.99 1.32 4.80
CA LYS A 17 11.30 1.62 4.22
C LYS A 17 11.34 3.12 3.94
N LYS A 18 12.04 3.86 4.80
CA LYS A 18 12.44 5.24 4.54
C LYS A 18 13.31 5.25 3.28
N PHE A 19 12.79 5.76 2.18
CA PHE A 19 13.58 6.19 1.04
C PHE A 19 13.82 7.71 1.17
N GLY A 20 15.06 8.11 0.89
CA GLY A 20 15.67 9.38 1.32
C GLY A 20 14.93 10.64 0.88
N TYR A 21 14.75 11.54 1.84
CA TYR A 21 14.16 12.87 1.66
C TYR A 21 15.26 13.96 1.71
N ASP A 22 16.41 13.76 1.07
CA ASP A 22 17.52 14.72 1.21
C ASP A 22 17.52 15.83 0.15
N THR A 23 16.83 15.66 -0.98
CA THR A 23 16.70 16.72 -2.02
C THR A 23 15.48 17.63 -1.83
N LEU A 24 14.41 17.14 -1.17
CA LEU A 24 13.18 17.92 -0.93
C LEU A 24 13.35 18.96 0.18
N ILE A 25 14.19 18.70 1.18
CA ILE A 25 14.43 19.64 2.28
C ILE A 25 15.13 20.90 1.77
N PHE A 26 16.10 20.77 0.87
CA PHE A 26 16.85 21.92 0.34
C PHE A 26 16.01 22.82 -0.57
N VAL A 27 15.14 22.25 -1.42
CA VAL A 27 14.22 23.02 -2.28
C VAL A 27 13.09 23.67 -1.47
N SER A 28 12.60 22.98 -0.44
CA SER A 28 11.56 23.51 0.45
C SER A 28 12.08 24.67 1.30
N PHE A 29 13.32 24.57 1.82
CA PHE A 29 13.94 25.63 2.62
C PHE A 29 14.25 26.89 1.80
N ALA A 30 14.69 26.74 0.54
CA ALA A 30 14.90 27.87 -0.37
C ALA A 30 13.57 28.53 -0.84
N SER A 31 12.52 27.72 -1.08
CA SER A 31 11.18 28.25 -1.43
C SER A 31 10.55 29.05 -0.29
N LEU A 32 10.71 28.60 0.97
CA LEU A 32 10.19 29.30 2.16
C LEU A 32 10.81 30.70 2.32
N ASN A 33 12.13 30.84 2.15
CA ASN A 33 12.83 32.14 2.26
C ASN A 33 12.45 33.14 1.15
N MET A 34 12.02 32.66 -0.03
CA MET A 34 11.56 33.50 -1.14
C MET A 34 10.10 33.94 -1.01
N GLU A 35 9.28 33.15 -0.31
CA GLU A 35 7.85 33.43 -0.08
C GLU A 35 7.65 34.45 1.05
N GLU A 36 8.47 34.39 2.10
CA GLU A 36 8.52 35.37 3.20
C GLU A 36 8.81 36.79 2.70
N ASN A 37 9.74 36.93 1.74
CA ASN A 37 10.09 38.21 1.13
C ASN A 37 8.90 38.84 0.37
N LYS A 38 8.09 38.05 -0.33
CA LYS A 38 6.94 38.57 -1.09
C LYS A 38 5.81 39.03 -0.19
N VAL A 39 5.53 38.29 0.89
CA VAL A 39 4.51 38.65 1.87
C VAL A 39 4.92 39.91 2.63
N HIS A 40 6.20 40.08 2.93
CA HIS A 40 6.74 41.29 3.54
C HIS A 40 6.45 42.55 2.70
N PHE A 41 6.67 42.50 1.39
CA PHE A 41 6.34 43.63 0.49
C PHE A 41 4.85 43.99 0.49
N ARG A 42 3.96 43.01 0.60
CA ARG A 42 2.51 43.24 0.67
C ARG A 42 2.11 43.99 1.95
N HIS A 43 2.73 43.64 3.07
CA HIS A 43 2.54 44.35 4.34
C HIS A 43 3.04 45.79 4.27
N LEU A 44 4.22 46.03 3.67
CA LEU A 44 4.74 47.38 3.47
C LEU A 44 3.81 48.23 2.59
N MET A 45 3.28 47.64 1.50
CA MET A 45 2.31 48.31 0.63
C MET A 45 1.03 48.68 1.39
N LEU A 46 0.50 47.76 2.22
CA LEU A 46 -0.68 48.00 3.05
C LEU A 46 -0.44 49.11 4.09
N PHE A 47 0.74 49.11 4.72
CA PHE A 47 1.16 50.15 5.67
C PHE A 47 1.15 51.54 5.01
N PHE A 48 1.78 51.68 3.83
CA PHE A 48 1.80 52.96 3.12
C PHE A 48 0.40 53.41 2.65
N TYR A 49 -0.46 52.46 2.27
CA TYR A 49 -1.86 52.74 1.93
C TYR A 49 -2.63 53.31 3.13
N ARG A 50 -2.52 52.67 4.31
CA ARG A 50 -3.16 53.16 5.55
C ARG A 50 -2.61 54.51 6.01
N LYS A 51 -1.34 54.81 5.72
CA LYS A 51 -0.71 56.12 5.98
C LYS A 51 -1.16 57.22 5.00
N GLY A 52 -2.07 56.93 4.07
CA GLY A 52 -2.60 57.90 3.10
C GLY A 52 -1.60 58.30 2.01
N LYS A 53 -0.54 57.52 1.79
CA LYS A 53 0.42 57.78 0.70
C LYS A 53 -0.13 57.29 -0.64
N ASN A 54 0.26 57.94 -1.72
CA ASN A 54 -0.13 57.49 -3.05
C ASN A 54 0.75 56.30 -3.51
N ALA A 55 0.28 55.53 -4.49
CA ALA A 55 0.97 54.33 -4.96
C ALA A 55 2.38 54.62 -5.51
N THR A 56 2.59 55.78 -6.13
CA THR A 56 3.89 56.20 -6.69
C THR A 56 4.89 56.54 -5.59
N GLN A 57 4.47 57.25 -4.54
CA GLN A 57 5.27 57.57 -3.37
C GLN A 57 5.66 56.31 -2.60
N ALA A 58 4.73 55.37 -2.44
CA ALA A 58 5.01 54.07 -1.84
C ALA A 58 5.99 53.27 -2.69
N ALA A 59 5.78 53.21 -4.01
CA ALA A 59 6.67 52.49 -4.92
C ALA A 59 8.09 53.05 -4.93
N ASN A 60 8.25 54.38 -4.94
CA ASN A 60 9.57 55.00 -4.91
C ASN A 60 10.30 54.69 -3.59
N LYS A 61 9.60 54.71 -2.46
CA LYS A 61 10.20 54.39 -1.14
C LYS A 61 10.61 52.92 -1.02
N ILE A 62 9.75 52.02 -1.50
CA ILE A 62 10.05 50.58 -1.48
C ILE A 62 11.20 50.27 -2.46
N CYS A 63 11.16 50.84 -3.68
CA CYS A 63 12.20 50.66 -4.68
C CYS A 63 13.55 51.26 -4.25
N ALA A 64 13.56 52.39 -3.54
CA ALA A 64 14.79 52.99 -3.02
C ALA A 64 15.53 52.12 -2.00
N VAL A 65 14.80 51.30 -1.22
CA VAL A 65 15.39 50.43 -0.20
C VAL A 65 15.64 49.02 -0.73
N TYR A 66 14.72 48.49 -1.55
CA TYR A 66 14.70 47.06 -1.94
C TYR A 66 14.83 46.81 -3.45
N GLY A 67 14.86 47.84 -4.29
CA GLY A 67 14.95 47.69 -5.76
C GLY A 67 13.70 47.16 -6.46
N GLU A 68 12.66 46.75 -5.73
CA GLU A 68 11.41 46.22 -6.27
C GLU A 68 10.20 47.15 -6.05
N GLY A 69 9.48 47.50 -7.13
CA GLY A 69 8.29 48.36 -7.03
C GLY A 69 7.18 48.10 -8.06
N ARG A 70 7.34 47.09 -8.93
CA ARG A 70 6.44 46.87 -10.08
C ARG A 70 5.01 46.46 -9.68
N THR A 71 4.83 45.84 -8.53
CA THR A 71 3.54 45.29 -8.07
C THR A 71 2.72 46.26 -7.21
N VAL A 72 3.30 47.39 -6.77
CA VAL A 72 2.67 48.35 -5.84
C VAL A 72 1.35 48.91 -6.40
N ARG A 73 1.32 49.27 -7.69
CA ARG A 73 0.10 49.80 -8.32
C ARG A 73 -1.05 48.79 -8.31
N LYS A 74 -0.76 47.51 -8.58
CA LYS A 74 -1.76 46.42 -8.58
C LYS A 74 -2.33 46.20 -7.18
N TRP A 75 -1.47 46.21 -6.16
CA TRP A 75 -1.91 46.08 -4.76
C TRP A 75 -2.72 47.28 -4.27
N PHE A 76 -2.32 48.50 -4.61
CA PHE A 76 -3.09 49.70 -4.27
C PHE A 76 -4.48 49.73 -4.93
N ALA A 77 -4.62 49.19 -6.15
CA ALA A 77 -5.93 49.03 -6.78
C ALA A 77 -6.81 48.02 -6.01
N ARG A 78 -6.24 46.91 -5.54
CA ARG A 78 -6.97 45.93 -4.69
C ARG A 78 -7.40 46.54 -3.36
N PHE A 79 -6.51 47.29 -2.68
CA PHE A 79 -6.84 47.96 -1.42
C PHE A 79 -7.93 49.02 -1.59
N LYS A 80 -7.96 49.73 -2.72
CA LYS A 80 -9.05 50.66 -3.07
C LYS A 80 -10.39 49.94 -3.31
N ALA A 81 -10.35 48.72 -3.83
CA ALA A 81 -11.52 47.87 -3.98
C ALA A 81 -11.98 47.21 -2.66
N GLY A 82 -11.31 47.49 -1.53
CA GLY A 82 -11.64 46.94 -0.21
C GLY A 82 -11.07 45.55 0.07
N ASP A 83 -10.27 44.99 -0.85
CA ASP A 83 -9.61 43.69 -0.65
C ASP A 83 -8.25 43.88 0.04
N PHE A 84 -8.19 43.51 1.32
CA PHE A 84 -6.98 43.56 2.15
C PHE A 84 -6.32 42.18 2.35
N ASN A 85 -6.73 41.15 1.59
CA ASN A 85 -6.14 39.81 1.72
C ASN A 85 -4.73 39.77 1.11
N LEU A 86 -3.73 39.56 1.97
CA LEU A 86 -2.31 39.54 1.59
C LEU A 86 -1.82 38.15 1.15
N LYS A 87 -2.64 37.10 1.29
CA LYS A 87 -2.32 35.77 0.79
C LYS A 87 -2.51 35.72 -0.73
N ASP A 88 -1.72 34.90 -1.40
CA ASP A 88 -2.01 34.59 -2.81
C ASP A 88 -3.33 33.81 -2.86
N GLN A 89 -4.17 34.14 -3.83
CA GLN A 89 -5.32 33.31 -4.14
C GLN A 89 -4.84 32.02 -4.80
N GLU A 90 -5.62 30.95 -4.65
CA GLU A 90 -5.39 29.72 -5.41
C GLU A 90 -5.31 30.07 -6.89
N ARG A 91 -4.14 29.79 -7.47
CA ARG A 91 -3.98 29.96 -8.90
C ARG A 91 -4.76 28.84 -9.56
N PRO A 92 -5.58 29.13 -10.59
CA PRO A 92 -6.10 28.08 -11.43
C PRO A 92 -4.87 27.36 -12.02
N GLY A 93 -4.63 26.15 -11.53
CA GLY A 93 -3.54 25.31 -12.02
C GLY A 93 -3.73 25.00 -13.49
N ARG A 94 -2.72 24.35 -14.08
CA ARG A 94 -2.92 23.74 -15.40
C ARG A 94 -4.09 22.75 -15.28
N PRO A 95 -5.12 22.81 -16.15
CA PRO A 95 -6.21 21.86 -16.09
C PRO A 95 -5.63 20.45 -16.25
N SER A 96 -5.82 19.61 -15.22
CA SER A 96 -5.52 18.19 -15.29
C SER A 96 -6.44 17.57 -16.34
N THR A 97 -5.88 16.80 -17.26
CA THR A 97 -6.65 16.13 -18.32
C THR A 97 -7.76 15.29 -17.67
N LYS A 98 -8.97 15.30 -18.27
CA LYS A 98 -10.21 14.70 -17.73
C LYS A 98 -10.21 13.15 -17.79
N ASP A 99 -9.03 12.54 -17.74
CA ASP A 99 -8.82 11.15 -18.15
C ASP A 99 -8.71 10.18 -16.95
N GLU A 100 -8.85 10.70 -15.72
CA GLU A 100 -8.81 9.88 -14.49
C GLU A 100 -9.90 8.80 -14.46
N ASP A 101 -11.11 9.14 -14.89
CA ASP A 101 -12.23 8.19 -14.94
C ASP A 101 -11.97 7.07 -15.95
N GLN A 102 -11.35 7.40 -17.09
CA GLN A 102 -11.00 6.41 -18.11
C GLN A 102 -9.92 5.44 -17.62
N ILE A 103 -8.91 5.95 -16.92
CA ILE A 103 -7.88 5.11 -16.28
C ILE A 103 -8.52 4.16 -15.27
N LYS A 104 -9.45 4.66 -14.44
CA LYS A 104 -10.13 3.87 -13.42
C LYS A 104 -10.95 2.72 -14.04
N ILE A 105 -11.74 3.01 -15.08
CA ILE A 105 -12.53 2.00 -15.80
C ILE A 105 -11.63 0.91 -16.39
N LEU A 106 -10.49 1.27 -16.99
CA LEU A 106 -9.56 0.28 -17.56
C LEU A 106 -8.92 -0.62 -16.50
N ILE A 107 -8.60 -0.08 -15.33
CA ILE A 107 -8.05 -0.86 -14.21
C ILE A 107 -9.12 -1.80 -13.63
N GLU A 108 -10.34 -1.32 -13.46
CA GLU A 108 -11.47 -2.14 -12.98
C GLU A 108 -11.78 -3.31 -13.92
N ASN A 109 -11.64 -3.10 -15.24
CA ASN A 109 -11.79 -4.15 -16.23
C ASN A 109 -10.65 -5.17 -16.20
N ASN A 110 -9.41 -4.73 -16.00
CA ASN A 110 -8.25 -5.61 -15.89
C ASN A 110 -7.09 -4.95 -15.14
N ALA A 111 -6.87 -5.41 -13.90
CA ALA A 111 -5.81 -4.93 -13.04
C ALA A 111 -4.40 -5.32 -13.50
N ARG A 112 -4.24 -6.17 -14.53
CA ARG A 112 -2.92 -6.64 -15.01
C ARG A 112 -2.32 -5.77 -16.11
N TYR A 113 -2.99 -4.69 -16.51
CA TYR A 113 -2.41 -3.80 -17.50
C TYR A 113 -1.14 -3.13 -16.97
N THR A 114 -0.10 -3.11 -17.80
CA THR A 114 1.11 -2.35 -17.51
C THR A 114 0.88 -0.87 -17.83
N ILE A 115 1.63 0.02 -17.16
CA ILE A 115 1.62 1.47 -17.47
C ILE A 115 1.88 1.72 -18.96
N ARG A 116 2.77 0.94 -19.58
CA ARG A 116 3.03 1.02 -21.02
C ARG A 116 1.79 0.68 -21.85
N LYS A 117 1.09 -0.40 -21.51
CA LYS A 117 -0.11 -0.81 -22.25
C LYS A 117 -1.23 0.22 -22.10
N LEU A 118 -1.40 0.79 -20.91
CA LEU A 118 -2.37 1.86 -20.68
C LEU A 118 -2.00 3.14 -21.44
N ALA A 119 -0.70 3.47 -21.54
CA ALA A 119 -0.21 4.60 -22.33
C ALA A 119 -0.58 4.47 -23.81
N GLU A 120 -0.43 3.26 -24.35
CA GLU A 120 -0.80 2.96 -25.73
C GLU A 120 -2.32 3.01 -25.93
N MET A 121 -3.11 2.47 -24.99
CA MET A 121 -4.57 2.44 -25.10
C MET A 121 -5.23 3.81 -24.98
N LEU A 122 -4.71 4.66 -24.09
CA LEU A 122 -5.25 6.01 -23.84
C LEU A 122 -4.51 7.10 -24.63
N ASN A 123 -3.52 6.73 -25.45
CA ASN A 123 -2.65 7.64 -26.18
C ASN A 123 -2.04 8.75 -25.29
N MET A 124 -1.62 8.36 -24.09
CA MET A 124 -1.04 9.25 -23.09
C MET A 124 0.45 8.95 -22.88
N SER A 125 1.17 9.93 -22.34
CA SER A 125 2.53 9.68 -21.89
C SER A 125 2.53 8.71 -20.68
N LYS A 126 3.55 7.85 -20.59
CA LYS A 126 3.73 6.94 -19.45
C LYS A 126 3.82 7.70 -18.12
N SER A 127 4.44 8.90 -18.14
CA SER A 127 4.58 9.76 -16.97
C SER A 127 3.22 10.25 -16.47
N THR A 128 2.34 10.68 -17.37
CA THR A 128 0.98 11.12 -17.03
C THR A 128 0.19 10.00 -16.36
N ILE A 129 0.26 8.79 -16.89
CA ILE A 129 -0.41 7.63 -16.27
C ILE A 129 0.19 7.31 -14.90
N HIS A 130 1.51 7.35 -14.77
CA HIS A 130 2.16 7.15 -13.48
C HIS A 130 1.72 8.19 -12.44
N GLU A 131 1.64 9.48 -12.81
CA GLU A 131 1.15 10.55 -11.94
C GLU A 131 -0.30 10.28 -11.49
N HIS A 132 -1.18 9.89 -12.41
CA HIS A 132 -2.56 9.52 -12.05
C HIS A 132 -2.63 8.32 -11.12
N PHE A 133 -1.77 7.31 -11.30
CA PHE A 133 -1.70 6.15 -10.41
C PHE A 133 -1.32 6.56 -8.98
N VAL A 134 -0.28 7.37 -8.84
CA VAL A 134 0.15 7.91 -7.54
C VAL A 134 -0.97 8.73 -6.90
N LYS A 135 -1.63 9.59 -7.68
CA LYS A 135 -2.74 10.43 -7.20
C LYS A 135 -3.96 9.61 -6.75
N LEU A 136 -4.27 8.52 -7.44
CA LEU A 136 -5.39 7.62 -7.13
C LEU A 136 -5.05 6.58 -6.04
N GLY A 137 -3.79 6.49 -5.63
CA GLY A 137 -3.31 5.53 -4.64
C GLY A 137 -3.18 4.11 -5.18
N TYR A 138 -2.97 3.94 -6.48
CA TYR A 138 -2.70 2.63 -7.07
C TYR A 138 -1.22 2.26 -6.92
N ILE A 139 -0.98 1.04 -6.41
CA ILE A 139 0.34 0.45 -6.29
C ILE A 139 0.43 -0.82 -7.12
N ASN A 140 1.64 -1.11 -7.55
CA ASN A 140 1.97 -2.32 -8.27
C ASN A 140 2.33 -3.43 -7.26
N ARG A 141 1.61 -4.56 -7.28
CA ARG A 141 1.90 -5.73 -6.46
C ARG A 141 2.29 -6.91 -7.35
N PHE A 142 3.32 -7.64 -6.94
CA PHE A 142 3.63 -8.93 -7.53
C PHE A 142 2.52 -9.93 -7.20
N ASP A 143 2.14 -10.73 -8.18
CA ASP A 143 1.27 -11.87 -7.93
C ASP A 143 1.95 -12.84 -6.96
N VAL A 144 1.15 -13.46 -6.10
CA VAL A 144 1.61 -14.49 -5.18
C VAL A 144 1.95 -15.73 -6.00
N TRP A 145 3.13 -16.31 -5.78
CA TRP A 145 3.48 -17.58 -6.40
C TRP A 145 2.58 -18.69 -5.85
N VAL A 146 1.92 -19.41 -6.76
CA VAL A 146 1.00 -20.49 -6.44
C VAL A 146 1.62 -21.82 -6.91
N PRO A 147 1.51 -22.91 -6.11
CA PRO A 147 2.17 -24.18 -6.39
C PRO A 147 1.82 -24.82 -7.74
N HIS A 148 0.55 -24.83 -8.10
CA HIS A 148 0.06 -25.35 -9.38
C HIS A 148 -1.32 -24.77 -9.72
N ASP A 149 -1.69 -24.83 -10.99
CA ASP A 149 -3.05 -24.50 -11.42
C ASP A 149 -4.00 -25.60 -10.93
N LEU A 150 -5.12 -25.21 -10.30
CA LEU A 150 -6.12 -26.15 -9.80
C LEU A 150 -7.12 -26.48 -10.90
N THR A 151 -7.42 -27.77 -11.05
CA THR A 151 -8.58 -28.19 -11.85
C THR A 151 -9.87 -28.02 -11.04
N GLU A 152 -11.02 -28.00 -11.73
CA GLU A 152 -12.34 -27.97 -11.08
C GLU A 152 -12.50 -29.10 -10.05
N LYS A 153 -11.97 -30.28 -10.37
CA LYS A 153 -11.96 -31.42 -9.44
C LYS A 153 -11.15 -31.12 -8.18
N ASN A 154 -9.96 -30.54 -8.32
CA ASN A 154 -9.13 -30.17 -7.17
C ASN A 154 -9.84 -29.12 -6.29
N LEU A 155 -10.45 -28.10 -6.89
CA LEU A 155 -11.21 -27.09 -6.14
C LEU A 155 -12.33 -27.74 -5.31
N MET A 156 -13.13 -28.60 -5.95
CA MET A 156 -14.24 -29.30 -5.29
C MET A 156 -13.77 -30.24 -4.19
N ASP A 157 -12.68 -30.99 -4.44
CA ASP A 157 -12.08 -31.86 -3.44
C ASP A 157 -11.57 -31.05 -2.23
N ARG A 158 -10.88 -29.93 -2.47
CA ARG A 158 -10.41 -29.01 -1.41
C ARG A 158 -11.55 -28.45 -0.57
N ILE A 159 -12.63 -27.96 -1.19
CA ILE A 159 -13.80 -27.45 -0.46
C ILE A 159 -14.40 -28.55 0.41
N ARG A 160 -14.66 -29.72 -0.17
CA ARG A 160 -15.29 -30.85 0.54
C ARG A 160 -14.46 -31.29 1.74
N ILE A 161 -13.14 -31.40 1.58
CA ILE A 161 -12.24 -31.81 2.66
C ILE A 161 -12.19 -30.73 3.75
N CYS A 162 -11.98 -29.46 3.38
CA CYS A 162 -11.87 -28.37 4.35
C CYS A 162 -13.17 -28.17 5.13
N ASP A 163 -14.33 -28.24 4.47
CA ASP A 163 -15.64 -28.14 5.12
C ASP A 163 -15.86 -29.29 6.12
N SER A 164 -15.50 -30.53 5.74
CA SER A 164 -15.58 -31.68 6.64
C SER A 164 -14.66 -31.55 7.86
N LEU A 165 -13.40 -31.14 7.65
CA LEU A 165 -12.42 -30.93 8.73
C LEU A 165 -12.82 -29.77 9.65
N TYR A 166 -13.35 -28.68 9.09
CA TYR A 166 -13.83 -27.53 9.86
C TYR A 166 -14.98 -27.93 10.79
N LYS A 167 -16.01 -28.62 10.26
CA LYS A 167 -17.15 -29.12 11.05
C LYS A 167 -16.71 -30.10 12.15
N ARG A 168 -15.84 -31.07 11.82
CA ARG A 168 -15.30 -32.02 12.81
C ARG A 168 -14.57 -31.32 13.95
N ASN A 169 -13.85 -30.24 13.65
CA ASN A 169 -13.11 -29.48 14.65
C ASN A 169 -14.03 -28.71 15.62
N GLU A 170 -15.23 -28.31 15.19
CA GLU A 170 -16.24 -27.71 16.09
C GLU A 170 -16.77 -28.74 17.10
N GLU A 171 -16.94 -30.00 16.68
CA GLU A 171 -17.42 -31.09 17.54
C GLU A 171 -16.31 -31.65 18.45
N THR A 172 -15.14 -31.92 17.86
CA THR A 172 -13.98 -32.49 18.55
C THR A 172 -12.70 -31.75 18.13
N PRO A 173 -12.22 -30.78 18.93
CA PRO A 173 -11.02 -30.03 18.59
C PRO A 173 -9.84 -30.95 18.35
N PHE A 174 -9.17 -30.78 17.21
CA PHE A 174 -8.14 -31.72 16.73
C PHE A 174 -7.02 -31.98 17.77
N LEU A 175 -6.67 -30.97 18.58
CA LEU A 175 -5.66 -31.10 19.64
C LEU A 175 -6.10 -31.96 20.81
N LYS A 176 -7.38 -31.93 21.19
CA LYS A 176 -7.91 -32.77 22.28
C LYS A 176 -7.76 -34.24 21.94
N GLN A 177 -7.89 -34.60 20.65
CA GLN A 177 -7.58 -35.94 20.18
C GLN A 177 -6.07 -36.21 20.21
N SER A 178 -5.20 -35.30 19.72
CA SER A 178 -3.74 -35.55 19.70
C SER A 178 -3.12 -35.85 21.06
N TYR A 179 -3.58 -35.20 22.14
CA TYR A 179 -3.14 -35.50 23.50
C TYR A 179 -3.68 -36.84 24.01
N SER A 180 -4.80 -37.34 23.48
CA SER A 180 -5.36 -38.64 23.83
C SER A 180 -4.71 -39.79 23.04
N VAL A 181 -4.31 -39.58 21.77
CA VAL A 181 -3.70 -40.64 20.93
C VAL A 181 -2.23 -40.89 21.27
N CYS A 182 -1.52 -39.89 21.81
CA CYS A 182 -0.10 -40.03 22.15
C CYS A 182 0.15 -41.03 23.30
N TRP A 183 -0.89 -41.39 24.08
CA TRP A 183 -0.80 -42.36 25.17
C TRP A 183 -1.24 -43.78 24.80
N ASP A 184 -1.75 -44.02 23.59
CA ASP A 184 -2.22 -45.35 23.16
C ASP A 184 -1.54 -45.76 21.84
N TRP A 185 -0.30 -46.21 21.97
CA TRP A 185 0.54 -46.74 20.88
C TRP A 185 0.22 -48.21 20.56
N LYS A 186 -1.07 -48.56 20.54
CA LYS A 186 -1.56 -49.83 19.99
C LYS A 186 -2.70 -49.55 19.02
N GLY A 187 -2.44 -49.90 17.76
CA GLY A 187 -3.22 -49.49 16.61
C GLY A 187 -4.72 -49.71 16.74
N ILE A 188 -5.47 -48.62 16.50
CA ILE A 188 -6.84 -48.65 16.01
C ILE A 188 -6.95 -47.55 14.95
N LEU A 189 -7.05 -48.00 13.70
CA LEU A 189 -7.88 -47.48 12.61
C LEU A 189 -8.51 -46.08 12.83
N LEU A 190 -7.69 -45.05 12.93
CA LEU A 190 -8.19 -43.69 12.80
C LEU A 190 -8.62 -43.52 11.34
N GLY A 191 -9.88 -43.16 11.11
CA GLY A 191 -10.38 -42.69 9.81
C GLY A 191 -9.70 -41.38 9.42
N TRP A 192 -8.38 -41.43 9.19
CA TRP A 192 -7.66 -40.36 8.53
C TRP A 192 -8.18 -40.36 7.11
N ASP A 193 -9.09 -39.44 6.81
CA ASP A 193 -9.38 -39.05 5.45
C ASP A 193 -8.06 -38.52 4.87
N VAL A 194 -7.28 -39.40 4.25
CA VAL A 194 -6.07 -39.04 3.52
C VAL A 194 -6.53 -38.02 2.49
N LEU A 195 -6.07 -36.76 2.60
CA LEU A 195 -6.41 -35.70 1.64
C LEU A 195 -6.21 -36.22 0.21
N PRO A 196 -7.28 -36.45 -0.58
CA PRO A 196 -7.16 -37.04 -1.91
C PRO A 196 -6.63 -36.09 -3.01
N ASP A 197 -6.02 -34.97 -2.65
CA ASP A 197 -5.64 -33.92 -3.60
C ASP A 197 -4.11 -33.92 -3.87
N PRO A 198 -3.62 -33.57 -5.07
CA PRO A 198 -2.27 -33.04 -5.24
C PRO A 198 -1.94 -32.02 -4.15
N TYR A 199 -0.77 -32.21 -3.55
CA TYR A 199 -0.21 -31.45 -2.43
C TYR A 199 -0.63 -29.96 -2.37
N SER A 200 -1.35 -29.59 -1.29
CA SER A 200 -1.79 -28.22 -0.98
C SER A 200 -0.94 -27.61 0.16
N PRO A 201 0.14 -26.88 -0.15
CA PRO A 201 1.06 -26.37 0.88
C PRO A 201 0.47 -25.27 1.77
N ASP A 202 -0.60 -24.60 1.34
CA ASP A 202 -1.34 -23.65 2.18
C ASP A 202 -2.21 -24.33 3.25
N LEU A 203 -2.35 -25.65 3.20
CA LEU A 203 -3.01 -26.48 4.22
C LEU A 203 -2.04 -27.27 5.10
N ALA A 204 -0.78 -27.38 4.72
CA ALA A 204 0.22 -28.15 5.46
C ALA A 204 0.97 -27.27 6.49
N PRO A 205 0.81 -27.48 7.81
CA PRO A 205 1.50 -26.67 8.83
C PRO A 205 3.02 -26.67 8.70
N SER A 206 3.59 -27.75 8.16
CA SER A 206 4.99 -27.84 7.79
C SER A 206 5.39 -26.75 6.80
N ASP A 207 4.57 -26.50 5.78
CA ASP A 207 4.92 -25.58 4.69
C ASP A 207 4.59 -24.14 5.02
N PHE A 208 3.33 -23.88 5.41
CA PHE A 208 2.88 -22.51 5.58
C PHE A 208 3.39 -21.83 6.85
N TYR A 209 3.79 -22.62 7.86
CA TYR A 209 4.18 -22.11 9.17
C TYR A 209 5.64 -22.47 9.48
N LEU A 210 5.97 -23.76 9.52
CA LEU A 210 7.29 -24.19 9.91
C LEU A 210 8.38 -23.74 8.93
N PHE A 211 8.34 -24.23 7.69
CA PHE A 211 9.40 -23.95 6.72
C PHE A 211 9.45 -22.48 6.37
N ARG A 212 8.30 -21.79 6.36
CA ARG A 212 8.24 -20.33 6.21
C ARG A 212 8.97 -19.59 7.35
N SER A 213 8.80 -20.02 8.60
CA SER A 213 9.50 -19.42 9.75
C SER A 213 11.00 -19.77 9.75
N LEU A 214 11.33 -21.00 9.37
CA LEU A 214 12.71 -21.44 9.22
C LEU A 214 13.44 -20.64 8.12
N GLN A 215 12.83 -20.46 6.94
CA GLN A 215 13.38 -19.64 5.86
C GLN A 215 13.67 -18.20 6.28
N ASN A 216 12.84 -17.62 7.15
CA ASN A 216 13.03 -16.25 7.64
C ASN A 216 14.10 -16.15 8.74
N SER A 217 14.44 -17.25 9.42
CA SER A 217 15.36 -17.27 10.56
C SER A 217 16.75 -17.80 10.23
N VAL A 218 16.88 -18.65 9.21
CA VAL A 218 18.16 -19.26 8.84
C VAL A 218 19.06 -18.23 8.14
N THR A 219 20.22 -18.01 8.75
CA THR A 219 21.38 -17.43 8.07
C THR A 219 22.37 -18.56 7.76
N PHE A 220 23.19 -18.43 6.72
CA PHE A 220 24.02 -19.52 6.18
C PHE A 220 25.10 -20.07 7.14
N VAL A 221 25.21 -19.53 8.36
CA VAL A 221 26.25 -19.85 9.33
C VAL A 221 25.64 -20.67 10.47
N GLU A 222 26.18 -21.87 10.72
CA GLU A 222 25.83 -22.76 11.84
C GLU A 222 24.39 -23.29 11.90
N ILE A 223 23.91 -23.81 10.77
CA ILE A 223 22.57 -24.40 10.59
C ILE A 223 22.19 -25.39 11.71
N LYS A 224 23.13 -26.26 12.14
CA LYS A 224 22.82 -27.33 13.10
C LYS A 224 22.38 -26.79 14.47
N ASN A 225 23.16 -25.88 15.06
CA ASN A 225 22.86 -25.30 16.38
C ASN A 225 21.60 -24.42 16.34
N HIS A 226 21.40 -23.69 15.24
CA HIS A 226 20.21 -22.87 15.03
C HIS A 226 18.93 -23.71 14.98
N VAL A 227 18.95 -24.82 14.23
CA VAL A 227 17.81 -25.72 14.09
C VAL A 227 17.45 -26.39 15.42
N GLU A 228 18.45 -26.86 16.17
CA GLU A 228 18.24 -27.45 17.51
C GLU A 228 17.60 -26.44 18.47
N LYS A 229 18.06 -25.19 18.47
CA LYS A 229 17.48 -24.12 19.29
C LYS A 229 16.07 -23.72 18.84
N PHE A 230 15.84 -23.65 17.52
CA PHE A 230 14.55 -23.28 16.93
C PHE A 230 13.44 -24.26 17.33
N PHE A 231 13.75 -25.56 17.40
CA PHE A 231 12.77 -26.60 17.76
C PHE A 231 12.58 -26.79 19.27
N ALA A 232 13.40 -26.16 20.13
CA ALA A 232 13.23 -26.23 21.57
C ALA A 232 12.01 -25.43 22.08
N GLU A 233 11.49 -24.50 21.27
CA GLU A 233 10.32 -23.68 21.60
C GLU A 233 9.00 -24.36 21.16
N ARG A 234 7.91 -24.10 21.89
CA ARG A 234 6.54 -24.62 21.64
C ARG A 234 5.85 -24.05 20.38
N PHE A 235 6.66 -23.59 19.43
CA PHE A 235 6.29 -22.93 18.18
C PHE A 235 5.22 -23.68 17.38
N TRP A 236 5.26 -25.01 17.39
CA TRP A 236 4.35 -25.86 16.60
C TRP A 236 2.86 -25.63 16.86
N ASN A 237 2.47 -25.36 18.11
CA ASN A 237 1.06 -25.23 18.48
C ASN A 237 0.37 -24.12 17.66
N ASP A 238 1.03 -22.97 17.53
CA ASP A 238 0.49 -21.80 16.83
C ASP A 238 0.23 -22.06 15.36
N GLY A 239 1.08 -22.86 14.71
CA GLY A 239 0.88 -23.27 13.32
C GLY A 239 -0.36 -24.13 13.14
N ILE A 240 -0.57 -25.07 14.06
CA ILE A 240 -1.70 -26.00 13.96
C ILE A 240 -3.01 -25.32 14.40
N PHE A 241 -2.98 -24.39 15.36
CA PHE A 241 -4.14 -23.57 15.74
C PHE A 241 -4.65 -22.67 14.62
N LYS A 242 -3.86 -22.41 13.57
CA LYS A 242 -4.28 -21.68 12.37
C LYS A 242 -5.03 -22.52 11.34
N LEU A 243 -5.07 -23.85 11.50
CA LEU A 243 -5.75 -24.73 10.54
C LEU A 243 -7.26 -24.45 10.41
N PRO A 244 -8.04 -24.28 11.51
CA PRO A 244 -9.47 -24.01 11.40
C PRO A 244 -9.79 -22.74 10.60
N GLU A 245 -9.05 -21.66 10.84
CA GLU A 245 -9.20 -20.40 10.11
C GLU A 245 -8.90 -20.58 8.61
N ARG A 246 -7.90 -21.40 8.28
CA ARG A 246 -7.52 -21.69 6.89
C ARG A 246 -8.52 -22.56 6.16
N TRP A 247 -9.03 -23.61 6.80
CA TRP A 247 -10.10 -24.43 6.21
C TRP A 247 -11.34 -23.59 5.88
N LYS A 248 -11.75 -22.72 6.82
CA LYS A 248 -12.84 -21.78 6.60
C LYS A 248 -12.56 -20.85 5.41
N LYS A 249 -11.38 -20.25 5.35
CA LYS A 249 -10.99 -19.35 4.25
C LYS A 249 -11.02 -20.05 2.89
N ILE A 250 -10.63 -21.33 2.79
CA ILE A 250 -10.70 -22.08 1.53
C ILE A 250 -12.13 -22.30 1.07
N VAL A 251 -13.05 -22.61 1.99
CA VAL A 251 -14.48 -22.74 1.67
C VAL A 251 -15.04 -21.40 1.19
N GLU A 252 -14.73 -20.30 1.89
CA GLU A 252 -15.14 -18.94 1.50
C GLU A 252 -14.56 -18.50 0.16
N GLN A 253 -13.37 -18.99 -0.21
CA GLN A 253 -12.67 -18.70 -1.45
C GLN A 253 -12.92 -19.75 -2.54
N ASN A 254 -13.99 -20.55 -2.44
CA ASN A 254 -14.38 -21.58 -3.42
C ASN A 254 -13.24 -22.53 -3.81
N GLY A 255 -12.45 -22.97 -2.82
CA GLY A 255 -11.38 -23.96 -3.04
C GLY A 255 -10.06 -23.37 -3.57
N THR A 256 -10.01 -22.07 -3.86
CA THR A 256 -8.79 -21.42 -4.35
C THR A 256 -7.73 -21.30 -3.25
N TYR A 257 -6.48 -21.05 -3.63
CA TYR A 257 -5.37 -20.92 -2.69
C TYR A 257 -5.49 -19.71 -1.79
N ILE A 258 -5.08 -19.89 -0.54
CA ILE A 258 -4.93 -18.79 0.42
C ILE A 258 -3.74 -17.93 0.00
N THR A 259 -4.03 -16.73 -0.51
CA THR A 259 -3.06 -15.67 -0.81
C THR A 259 -3.06 -14.57 0.24
#